data_AF-A0A396QNG8-F1
#
_entry.id   AF-A0A396QNG8-F1
#
_cell.length_a   1.000
_cell.length_b   1.000
_cell.length_c   1.000
_cell.angle_alpha   90.00
_cell.angle_beta   90.00
_cell.angle_gamma   90.00
#
_symmetry.space_group_name_H-M   'P 1'
#
loop_
_entity.id
_entity.type
_entity.pdbx_description
1 polymer ?
#
loop_
_entity_poly.entity_id
_entity_poly.type
_entity_poly.pdbx_seq_one_letter_code
_entity_poly.pdbx_strand_id
1 'polypeptide(L)'
;MKKYIGLLVLAGAVLMAGCREKEEIPLTLSTTSLEDGEPKDSLEDVELPGEEIPEYALDLPEDLSSFTIAIWGENYQLPMEWQAFEDMGWDYQGDGELTVDSESYLQGEIFEQSGNSLTVDIMNPRTTAQPVSDCYIAGLQIDSSASEGAGIYVDLPGGITLQKSTLEEAVKAYGEPVDRFEGEKEVLLTYEYGMYRSVQLGFAKDTGILARMDMKNMRNTEGMDVASVSSNPTEEVQNYTAPEGPGDVLGDFVVEYDGQFYQLPAPVAVFEKNGWVLNEAESDYAVMYGKYGCVTLEKNGVKLYAVVNNYGEEATTVSNCFVTTLYGDLDTTKVPIVIAGGITLGMPEDDFLALAGDDEWEKKEDEETHLVTYTCYLNESRVDYTEVTVDGLLHLVRGIKVVNNEDVELAGETDSETGNIS
;
A
#
# COMPACT_ATOMS: atom_id res chain seq x y z
N MET A 1 -19.20 22.10 -8.28
CA MET A 1 -19.54 20.75 -8.75
C MET A 1 -18.45 20.32 -9.71
N LYS A 2 -17.85 19.15 -9.43
CA LYS A 2 -16.64 18.54 -10.02
C LYS A 2 -15.32 19.17 -9.60
N LYS A 3 -14.27 18.43 -9.23
CA LYS A 3 -14.05 17.04 -8.78
C LYS A 3 -12.61 17.13 -8.20
N TYR A 4 -12.42 16.82 -6.92
CA TYR A 4 -11.09 16.76 -6.32
C TYR A 4 -10.54 15.36 -6.59
N ILE A 5 -9.45 15.27 -7.34
CA ILE A 5 -8.57 14.10 -7.35
C ILE A 5 -7.34 14.56 -6.59
N GLY A 6 -7.19 14.04 -5.38
CA GLY A 6 -6.05 14.28 -4.51
C GLY A 6 -5.73 12.99 -3.81
N LEU A 7 -4.85 12.19 -4.43
CA LEU A 7 -4.16 11.10 -3.77
C LEU A 7 -3.18 11.75 -2.79
N LEU A 8 -3.45 11.59 -1.49
CA LEU A 8 -2.56 11.92 -0.39
C LEU A 8 -2.93 10.97 0.74
N VAL A 9 -2.09 9.97 0.98
CA VAL A 9 -2.09 9.23 2.25
C VAL A 9 -0.91 9.77 3.04
N LEU A 10 -1.18 10.60 4.03
CA LEU A 10 -0.70 10.41 5.41
C LEU A 10 -1.29 11.48 6.34
N ALA A 11 -1.50 11.06 7.59
CA ALA A 11 -1.78 11.85 8.80
C ALA A 11 -3.17 12.49 8.94
N GLY A 12 -4.07 11.78 9.64
CA GLY A 12 -5.23 12.39 10.28
C GLY A 12 -4.81 13.27 11.45
N ALA A 13 -4.83 14.59 11.25
CA ALA A 13 -4.72 15.57 12.32
C ALA A 13 -6.04 15.72 13.09
N VAL A 14 -6.02 15.53 14.41
CA VAL A 14 -7.06 16.05 15.32
C VAL A 14 -6.47 17.24 16.08
N LEU A 15 -6.88 18.44 15.70
CA LEU A 15 -6.70 19.67 16.49
C LEU A 15 -7.90 19.88 17.41
N MET A 16 -7.65 20.13 18.70
CA MET A 16 -7.94 21.43 19.36
C MET A 16 -7.64 21.43 20.88
N ALA A 17 -6.55 22.13 21.19
CA ALA A 17 -6.42 23.20 22.18
C ALA A 17 -6.69 22.97 23.69
N GLY A 18 -5.63 23.20 24.47
CA GLY A 18 -5.72 23.59 25.88
C GLY A 18 -4.37 23.82 26.55
N CYS A 19 -3.73 24.96 26.32
CA CYS A 19 -2.50 25.39 27.01
C CYS A 19 -2.57 25.27 28.54
N ARG A 20 -1.58 24.62 29.19
CA ARG A 20 -0.97 25.14 30.42
C ARG A 20 0.36 24.47 30.82
N GLU A 21 1.35 25.35 30.98
CA GLU A 21 2.59 25.35 31.78
C GLU A 21 3.29 24.04 32.23
N LYS A 22 4.60 24.01 31.93
CA LYS A 22 5.64 23.15 32.53
C LYS A 22 5.64 23.23 34.06
N GLU A 23 5.59 22.07 34.71
CA GLU A 23 6.18 21.88 36.04
C GLU A 23 7.05 20.62 36.06
N GLU A 24 8.37 20.82 36.22
CA GLU A 24 9.30 19.77 36.62
C GLU A 24 9.10 19.49 38.11
N ILE A 25 8.98 18.21 38.50
CA ILE A 25 9.00 17.79 39.90
C ILE A 25 10.21 16.88 40.14
N PRO A 26 11.00 17.11 41.21
CA PRO A 26 12.37 16.64 41.31
C PRO A 26 12.49 15.19 41.83
N LEU A 27 13.46 14.47 41.29
CA LEU A 27 13.97 13.21 41.83
C LEU A 27 14.48 13.43 43.26
N THR A 28 13.74 12.90 44.24
CA THR A 28 14.27 12.68 45.59
C THR A 28 14.24 11.19 45.90
N LEU A 29 15.41 10.56 45.76
CA LEU A 29 15.73 9.28 46.37
C LEU A 29 15.59 9.41 47.89
N SER A 30 14.66 8.66 48.47
CA SER A 30 14.67 8.34 49.89
C SER A 30 14.63 6.83 50.05
N THR A 31 15.79 6.30 50.42
CA THR A 31 16.01 4.93 50.85
C THR A 31 15.41 4.72 52.24
N THR A 32 14.47 3.79 52.36
CA THR A 32 14.27 3.03 53.61
C THR A 32 13.95 1.58 53.28
N SER A 33 14.66 0.73 54.00
CA SER A 33 14.92 -0.69 53.81
C SER A 33 13.81 -1.62 54.32
N LEU A 34 13.49 -2.61 53.49
CA LEU A 34 13.18 -4.04 53.75
C LEU A 34 12.30 -4.39 54.97
N GLU A 35 11.09 -4.85 54.68
CA GLU A 35 10.50 -6.03 55.33
C GLU A 35 9.94 -6.97 54.24
N ASP A 36 10.32 -8.25 54.35
CA ASP A 36 9.88 -9.38 53.53
C ASP A 36 8.36 -9.52 53.56
N GLY A 37 7.76 -9.46 52.38
CA GLY A 37 6.43 -9.99 52.10
C GLY A 37 6.37 -10.29 50.61
N GLU A 38 6.37 -11.58 50.25
CA GLU A 38 6.02 -11.99 48.89
C GLU A 38 4.64 -11.42 48.55
N PRO A 39 4.48 -10.60 47.49
CA PRO A 39 3.16 -10.43 46.92
C PRO A 39 2.93 -11.63 46.01
N LYS A 40 2.22 -12.63 46.54
CA LYS A 40 1.22 -13.28 45.70
C LYS A 40 0.21 -12.20 45.39
N ASP A 41 0.20 -11.70 44.17
CA ASP A 41 -0.98 -11.04 43.65
C ASP A 41 -1.33 -11.63 42.28
N SER A 42 -2.52 -12.20 42.32
CA SER A 42 -3.35 -12.82 41.31
C SER A 42 -3.30 -12.13 39.94
N LEU A 43 -2.92 -12.90 38.92
CA LEU A 43 -3.42 -12.74 37.55
C LEU A 43 -4.83 -13.34 37.45
N GLU A 44 -5.73 -12.96 38.35
CA GLU A 44 -7.14 -13.31 38.24
C GLU A 44 -7.91 -12.03 37.90
N ASP A 45 -8.50 -12.10 36.70
CA ASP A 45 -9.69 -11.39 36.25
C ASP A 45 -9.60 -9.86 36.16
N VAL A 46 -8.93 -9.39 35.09
CA VAL A 46 -9.40 -8.19 34.41
C VAL A 46 -10.74 -8.55 33.76
N GLU A 47 -11.85 -8.30 34.46
CA GLU A 47 -13.18 -8.34 33.86
C GLU A 47 -13.26 -7.24 32.77
N LEU A 48 -13.08 -7.64 31.52
CA LEU A 48 -13.37 -6.83 30.34
C LEU A 48 -14.89 -6.58 30.30
N PRO A 49 -15.35 -5.33 30.09
CA PRO A 49 -16.78 -5.04 30.08
C PRO A 49 -17.43 -5.46 28.75
N GLY A 50 -18.46 -6.33 28.81
CA GLY A 50 -19.57 -6.38 27.85
C GLY A 50 -19.59 -7.56 26.86
N GLU A 51 -20.56 -8.47 27.06
CA GLU A 51 -20.87 -9.70 26.28
C GLU A 51 -19.73 -10.74 26.13
N GLU A 52 -20.03 -12.01 26.43
CA GLU A 52 -19.11 -13.10 26.08
C GLU A 52 -18.96 -13.11 24.56
N ILE A 53 -17.75 -12.81 24.07
CA ILE A 53 -17.41 -12.91 22.65
C ILE A 53 -17.73 -14.34 22.20
N PRO A 54 -18.62 -14.53 21.21
CA PRO A 54 -19.00 -15.87 20.78
C PRO A 54 -17.79 -16.63 20.21
N GLU A 55 -17.65 -17.90 20.56
CA GLU A 55 -16.65 -18.79 19.97
C GLU A 55 -17.23 -19.55 18.78
N TYR A 56 -16.52 -19.49 17.65
CA TYR A 56 -16.91 -20.17 16.42
C TYR A 56 -15.94 -21.32 16.12
N ALA A 57 -16.43 -22.37 15.44
CA ALA A 57 -15.57 -23.41 14.90
C ALA A 57 -15.06 -22.95 13.53
N LEU A 58 -13.79 -22.55 13.48
CA LEU A 58 -13.21 -21.86 12.33
C LEU A 58 -12.29 -22.77 11.52
N ASP A 59 -12.27 -22.55 10.20
CA ASP A 59 -11.30 -23.10 9.27
C ASP A 59 -10.56 -21.94 8.61
N LEU A 60 -9.65 -21.32 9.38
CA LEU A 60 -8.79 -20.23 8.91
C LEU A 60 -7.39 -20.75 8.57
N PRO A 61 -6.72 -20.17 7.57
CA PRO A 61 -5.30 -20.41 7.33
C PRO A 61 -4.42 -20.07 8.54
N GLU A 62 -3.18 -20.56 8.52
CA GLU A 62 -2.21 -20.26 9.58
C GLU A 62 -1.68 -18.82 9.47
N ASP A 63 -1.46 -18.33 8.25
CA ASP A 63 -0.74 -17.09 8.00
C ASP A 63 -1.66 -15.90 7.72
N LEU A 64 -1.38 -14.77 8.37
CA LEU A 64 -2.10 -13.50 8.14
C LEU A 64 -1.96 -12.99 6.68
N SER A 65 -0.88 -13.38 5.99
CA SER A 65 -0.65 -13.08 4.58
C SER A 65 -1.64 -13.74 3.61
N SER A 66 -2.49 -14.67 4.11
CA SER A 66 -3.58 -15.23 3.32
C SER A 66 -4.69 -14.23 3.08
N PHE A 67 -4.81 -13.17 3.90
CA PHE A 67 -5.92 -12.21 3.88
C PHE A 67 -7.29 -12.89 4.01
N THR A 68 -7.33 -13.96 4.80
CA THR A 68 -8.55 -14.66 5.19
C THR A 68 -8.86 -14.37 6.65
N ILE A 69 -10.06 -13.93 6.96
CA ILE A 69 -10.55 -13.73 8.33
C ILE A 69 -11.93 -14.36 8.47
N ALA A 70 -12.42 -14.49 9.70
CA ALA A 70 -13.82 -14.83 9.93
C ALA A 70 -14.54 -13.68 10.62
N ILE A 71 -15.72 -13.30 10.12
CA ILE A 71 -16.63 -12.36 10.77
C ILE A 71 -17.89 -13.13 11.15
N TRP A 72 -18.25 -13.12 12.44
CA TRP A 72 -19.37 -13.90 12.98
C TRP A 72 -19.32 -15.40 12.60
N GLY A 73 -18.12 -15.96 12.49
CA GLY A 73 -17.89 -17.36 12.14
C GLY A 73 -17.91 -17.69 10.63
N GLU A 74 -18.21 -16.73 9.77
CA GLU A 74 -18.17 -16.90 8.31
C GLU A 74 -16.84 -16.42 7.73
N ASN A 75 -16.26 -17.16 6.80
CA ASN A 75 -14.94 -16.86 6.23
C ASN A 75 -15.03 -15.79 5.12
N TYR A 76 -14.17 -14.78 5.22
CA TYR A 76 -13.95 -13.73 4.23
C TYR A 76 -12.53 -13.85 3.69
N GLN A 77 -12.38 -13.92 2.37
CA GLN A 77 -11.09 -13.97 1.69
C GLN A 77 -10.98 -12.71 0.83
N LEU A 78 -10.01 -11.83 1.11
CA LEU A 78 -9.81 -10.65 0.28
C LEU A 78 -8.82 -10.93 -0.88
N PRO A 79 -9.01 -10.30 -2.05
CA PRO A 79 -10.25 -9.64 -2.43
C PRO A 79 -11.38 -10.66 -2.69
N MET A 80 -12.63 -10.22 -2.55
CA MET A 80 -13.82 -11.01 -2.91
C MET A 80 -14.79 -10.20 -3.77
N GLU A 81 -15.63 -10.89 -4.52
CA GLU A 81 -16.68 -10.28 -5.34
C GLU A 81 -17.65 -9.47 -4.46
N TRP A 82 -18.05 -8.28 -4.92
CA TRP A 82 -19.09 -7.47 -4.27
C TRP A 82 -20.34 -8.28 -3.93
N GLN A 83 -20.88 -9.03 -4.89
CA GLN A 83 -22.10 -9.79 -4.70
C GLN A 83 -21.96 -10.85 -3.59
N ALA A 84 -20.78 -11.48 -3.46
CA ALA A 84 -20.56 -12.45 -2.41
C ALA A 84 -20.58 -11.78 -1.01
N PHE A 85 -20.14 -10.53 -0.92
CA PHE A 85 -20.16 -9.75 0.31
C PHE A 85 -21.59 -9.33 0.70
N GLU A 86 -22.40 -8.91 -0.28
CA GLU A 86 -23.83 -8.65 -0.08
C GLU A 86 -24.60 -9.92 0.29
N ASP A 87 -24.29 -11.06 -0.33
CA ASP A 87 -24.92 -12.35 -0.02
C ASP A 87 -24.65 -12.81 1.42
N MET A 88 -23.58 -12.31 2.05
CA MET A 88 -23.28 -12.50 3.48
C MET A 88 -24.10 -11.57 4.39
N GLY A 89 -24.89 -10.65 3.82
CA GLY A 89 -25.85 -9.80 4.51
C GLY A 89 -25.40 -8.37 4.79
N TRP A 90 -24.31 -7.92 4.16
CA TRP A 90 -23.83 -6.54 4.23
C TRP A 90 -24.57 -5.65 3.23
N ASP A 91 -25.16 -4.56 3.71
CA ASP A 91 -25.90 -3.59 2.90
C ASP A 91 -25.03 -2.35 2.64
N TYR A 92 -24.76 -2.04 1.37
CA TYR A 92 -24.00 -0.85 0.98
C TYR A 92 -24.79 0.44 1.23
N GLN A 93 -24.14 1.45 1.84
CA GLN A 93 -24.77 2.73 2.19
C GLN A 93 -24.52 3.86 1.17
N GLY A 94 -23.73 3.61 0.13
CA GLY A 94 -23.41 4.59 -0.91
C GLY A 94 -24.27 4.47 -2.17
N ASP A 95 -23.74 4.98 -3.29
CA ASP A 95 -24.39 4.91 -4.61
C ASP A 95 -23.85 3.72 -5.41
N GLY A 96 -24.62 2.64 -5.49
CA GLY A 96 -24.24 1.39 -6.17
C GLY A 96 -23.97 1.52 -7.68
N GLU A 97 -24.38 2.64 -8.28
CA GLU A 97 -24.14 2.98 -9.69
C GLU A 97 -22.91 3.90 -9.87
N LEU A 98 -22.26 4.30 -8.78
CA LEU A 98 -21.03 5.07 -8.84
C LEU A 98 -20.00 4.30 -9.66
N THR A 99 -19.46 4.96 -10.67
CA THR A 99 -18.44 4.36 -11.53
C THR A 99 -17.07 4.48 -10.89
N VAL A 100 -16.37 3.36 -10.80
CA VAL A 100 -14.96 3.26 -10.44
C VAL A 100 -14.14 3.17 -11.73
N ASP A 101 -13.17 4.06 -11.89
CA ASP A 101 -12.31 4.09 -13.09
C ASP A 101 -11.51 2.77 -13.23
N SER A 102 -10.97 2.52 -14.42
CA SER A 102 -10.16 1.33 -14.70
C SER A 102 -8.92 1.27 -13.81
N GLU A 103 -8.59 0.06 -13.33
CA GLU A 103 -7.41 -0.20 -12.49
C GLU A 103 -7.28 0.77 -11.30
N SER A 104 -8.42 1.06 -10.68
CA SER A 104 -8.58 2.06 -9.63
C SER A 104 -9.37 1.50 -8.44
N TYR A 105 -9.51 2.31 -7.38
CA TYR A 105 -10.19 1.91 -6.17
C TYR A 105 -10.93 3.08 -5.51
N LEU A 106 -11.94 2.75 -4.72
CA LEU A 106 -12.61 3.63 -3.77
C LEU A 106 -12.21 3.20 -2.36
N GLN A 107 -12.06 4.17 -1.46
CA GLN A 107 -11.74 3.92 -0.05
C GLN A 107 -12.75 4.56 0.86
N GLY A 108 -12.94 3.97 2.04
CA GLY A 108 -13.77 4.58 3.06
C GLY A 108 -15.27 4.38 2.84
N GLU A 109 -15.66 3.39 2.04
CA GLU A 109 -17.06 3.09 1.75
C GLU A 109 -17.71 2.34 2.93
N ILE A 110 -19.00 2.57 3.21
CA ILE A 110 -19.66 2.04 4.41
C ILE A 110 -20.65 0.95 4.04
N PHE A 111 -20.59 -0.16 4.78
CA PHE A 111 -21.58 -1.22 4.75
C PHE A 111 -22.16 -1.46 6.15
N GLU A 112 -23.43 -1.81 6.21
CA GLU A 112 -24.14 -2.10 7.45
C GLU A 112 -24.70 -3.52 7.47
N GLN A 113 -24.67 -4.17 8.64
CA GLN A 113 -25.31 -5.46 8.87
C GLN A 113 -25.75 -5.57 10.33
N SER A 114 -27.01 -5.93 10.55
CA SER A 114 -27.57 -6.18 11.89
C SER A 114 -27.37 -5.04 12.91
N GLY A 115 -27.34 -3.79 12.45
CA GLY A 115 -27.13 -2.61 13.30
C GLY A 115 -25.66 -2.29 13.60
N ASN A 116 -24.73 -3.02 12.98
CA ASN A 116 -23.30 -2.70 12.98
C ASN A 116 -22.89 -2.14 11.62
N SER A 117 -21.77 -1.42 11.57
CA SER A 117 -21.17 -0.94 10.33
C SER A 117 -19.68 -1.20 10.30
N LEU A 118 -19.15 -1.42 9.11
CA LEU A 118 -17.71 -1.43 8.86
C LEU A 118 -17.38 -0.54 7.67
N THR A 119 -16.09 -0.24 7.52
CA THR A 119 -15.57 0.51 6.39
C THR A 119 -14.84 -0.42 5.43
N VAL A 120 -15.00 -0.17 4.13
CA VAL A 120 -14.57 -1.03 3.05
C VAL A 120 -13.80 -0.23 2.01
N ASP A 121 -12.74 -0.83 1.47
CA ASP A 121 -12.14 -0.38 0.22
C ASP A 121 -12.61 -1.28 -0.94
N ILE A 122 -13.02 -0.68 -2.05
CA ILE A 122 -13.51 -1.37 -3.26
C ILE A 122 -12.54 -1.16 -4.41
N MET A 123 -12.18 -2.24 -5.10
CA MET A 123 -11.20 -2.25 -6.18
C MET A 123 -11.86 -2.63 -7.51
N ASN A 124 -11.58 -1.86 -8.56
CA ASN A 124 -11.82 -2.23 -9.94
C ASN A 124 -10.50 -2.65 -10.60
N PRO A 125 -10.21 -3.97 -10.71
CA PRO A 125 -8.99 -4.45 -11.36
C PRO A 125 -9.07 -4.49 -12.89
N ARG A 126 -10.20 -4.07 -13.49
CA ARG A 126 -10.43 -4.16 -14.93
C ARG A 126 -9.88 -2.93 -15.66
N THR A 127 -9.54 -3.09 -16.94
CA THR A 127 -9.03 -2.01 -17.82
C THR A 127 -10.13 -1.10 -18.35
N THR A 128 -11.38 -1.34 -17.95
CA THR A 128 -12.49 -0.44 -18.22
C THR A 128 -13.16 -0.07 -16.91
N ALA A 129 -13.67 1.15 -16.85
CA ALA A 129 -14.44 1.61 -15.71
C ALA A 129 -15.67 0.70 -15.47
N GLN A 130 -16.00 0.47 -14.21
CA GLN A 130 -17.10 -0.41 -13.78
C GLN A 130 -18.02 0.30 -12.79
N PRO A 131 -19.31 -0.04 -12.73
CA PRO A 131 -20.13 0.26 -11.55
C PRO A 131 -19.48 -0.34 -10.29
N VAL A 132 -19.62 0.32 -9.15
CA VAL A 132 -19.05 -0.16 -7.87
C VAL A 132 -19.59 -1.53 -7.47
N SER A 133 -20.84 -1.84 -7.84
CA SER A 133 -21.47 -3.16 -7.64
C SER A 133 -20.89 -4.29 -8.50
N ASP A 134 -20.14 -3.98 -9.55
CA ASP A 134 -19.42 -4.94 -10.40
C ASP A 134 -17.93 -5.06 -10.03
N CYS A 135 -17.52 -4.47 -8.89
CA CYS A 135 -16.14 -4.44 -8.40
C CYS A 135 -15.90 -5.46 -7.27
N TYR A 136 -14.70 -5.41 -6.68
CA TYR A 136 -14.26 -6.31 -5.62
C TYR A 136 -14.12 -5.60 -4.29
N ILE A 137 -14.51 -6.26 -3.22
CA ILE A 137 -14.17 -5.88 -1.85
C ILE A 137 -12.71 -6.26 -1.61
N ALA A 138 -11.86 -5.28 -1.33
CA ALA A 138 -10.42 -5.46 -1.25
C ALA A 138 -9.79 -4.87 0.02
N GLY A 139 -10.58 -4.19 0.85
CA GLY A 139 -10.16 -3.79 2.20
C GLY A 139 -11.32 -3.82 3.18
N LEU A 140 -11.03 -4.13 4.45
CA LEU A 140 -11.97 -4.18 5.55
C LEU A 140 -11.37 -3.46 6.76
N GLN A 141 -12.11 -2.50 7.32
CA GLN A 141 -11.72 -1.72 8.48
C GLN A 141 -12.82 -1.80 9.53
N ILE A 142 -12.44 -2.26 10.72
CA ILE A 142 -13.34 -2.49 11.85
C ILE A 142 -12.72 -1.86 13.08
N ASP A 143 -13.46 -0.96 13.72
CA ASP A 143 -13.13 -0.35 15.00
C ASP A 143 -14.19 -0.71 16.03
N SER A 144 -13.87 -1.68 16.89
CA SER A 144 -14.76 -2.15 17.96
C SER A 144 -14.83 -1.21 19.15
N SER A 145 -13.98 -0.16 19.21
CA SER A 145 -14.10 0.89 20.22
C SER A 145 -15.24 1.87 19.91
N ALA A 146 -15.69 1.92 18.64
CA ALA A 146 -16.87 2.65 18.22
C ALA A 146 -18.13 1.79 18.39
N SER A 147 -19.26 2.44 18.70
CA SER A 147 -20.54 1.74 18.90
C SER A 147 -20.99 0.95 17.66
N GLU A 148 -20.62 1.44 16.50
CA GLU A 148 -20.99 0.91 15.20
C GLU A 148 -20.22 -0.38 14.87
N GLY A 149 -19.00 -0.56 15.40
CA GLY A 149 -18.19 -1.76 15.19
C GLY A 149 -18.17 -2.72 16.37
N ALA A 150 -18.68 -2.31 17.55
CA ALA A 150 -18.60 -3.08 18.78
C ALA A 150 -19.26 -4.47 18.71
N GLY A 151 -20.33 -4.63 17.91
CA GLY A 151 -21.00 -5.93 17.72
C GLY A 151 -20.38 -6.80 16.62
N ILE A 152 -19.27 -6.38 16.00
CA ILE A 152 -18.58 -7.14 14.96
C ILE A 152 -17.48 -7.99 15.61
N TYR A 153 -17.64 -9.31 15.53
CA TYR A 153 -16.70 -10.28 16.08
C TYR A 153 -15.84 -10.84 14.96
N VAL A 154 -14.52 -10.68 15.10
CA VAL A 154 -13.55 -11.03 14.07
C VAL A 154 -12.50 -11.97 14.63
N ASP A 155 -12.28 -13.07 13.93
CA ASP A 155 -11.18 -13.99 14.16
C ASP A 155 -10.19 -13.91 13.00
N LEU A 156 -8.91 -13.78 13.34
CA LEU A 156 -7.79 -13.72 12.42
C LEU A 156 -6.99 -15.04 12.50
N PRO A 157 -6.16 -15.34 11.47
CA PRO A 157 -5.21 -16.44 11.49
C PRO A 157 -4.37 -16.52 12.77
N GLY A 158 -3.87 -17.71 13.11
CA GLY A 158 -3.03 -17.88 14.31
C GLY A 158 -3.76 -17.72 15.66
N GLY A 159 -5.10 -17.66 15.67
CA GLY A 159 -5.92 -17.62 16.88
C GLY A 159 -5.99 -16.24 17.54
N ILE A 160 -5.83 -15.17 16.76
CA ILE A 160 -5.98 -13.80 17.21
C ILE A 160 -7.42 -13.36 17.00
N THR A 161 -8.06 -12.81 18.04
CA THR A 161 -9.48 -12.43 18.01
C THR A 161 -9.63 -10.96 18.41
N LEU A 162 -10.36 -10.18 17.60
CA LEU A 162 -10.73 -8.79 17.91
C LEU A 162 -11.54 -8.75 19.21
N GLN A 163 -11.31 -7.74 20.04
CA GLN A 163 -11.90 -7.58 21.39
C GLN A 163 -11.41 -8.58 22.45
N LYS A 164 -10.47 -9.48 22.12
CA LYS A 164 -9.97 -10.51 23.05
C LYS A 164 -8.44 -10.57 23.14
N SER A 165 -7.76 -10.58 22.00
CA SER A 165 -6.32 -10.83 21.96
C SER A 165 -5.50 -9.62 22.37
N THR A 166 -4.35 -9.92 22.95
CA THR A 166 -3.36 -8.94 23.38
C THR A 166 -2.31 -8.67 22.30
N LEU A 167 -1.59 -7.57 22.47
CA LEU A 167 -0.45 -7.22 21.62
C LEU A 167 0.61 -8.34 21.60
N GLU A 168 0.91 -8.92 22.76
CA GLU A 168 1.94 -9.97 22.89
C GLU A 168 1.56 -11.24 22.14
N GLU A 169 0.27 -11.61 22.15
CA GLU A 169 -0.24 -12.74 21.37
C GLU A 169 -0.12 -12.50 19.87
N ALA A 170 -0.47 -11.29 19.41
CA ALA A 170 -0.36 -10.94 18.00
C ALA A 170 1.10 -10.97 17.50
N VAL A 171 2.04 -10.39 18.25
CA VAL A 171 3.48 -10.42 17.91
C VAL A 171 4.01 -11.86 17.94
N LYS A 172 3.53 -12.69 18.87
CA LYS A 172 3.90 -14.11 18.90
C LYS A 172 3.36 -14.88 17.69
N ALA A 173 2.17 -14.55 17.21
CA ALA A 173 1.54 -15.21 16.07
C ALA A 173 2.17 -14.76 14.72
N TYR A 174 2.43 -13.46 14.56
CA TYR A 174 2.80 -12.88 13.27
C TYR A 174 4.25 -12.41 13.16
N GLY A 175 4.99 -12.42 14.26
CA GLY A 175 6.35 -11.88 14.33
C GLY A 175 6.39 -10.37 14.57
N GLU A 176 7.56 -9.78 14.35
CA GLU A 176 7.75 -8.34 14.51
C GLU A 176 7.06 -7.58 13.36
N PRO A 177 6.29 -6.51 13.66
CA PRO A 177 5.68 -5.69 12.63
C PRO A 177 6.73 -4.84 11.89
N VAL A 178 6.40 -4.41 10.67
CA VAL A 178 7.27 -3.50 9.90
C VAL A 178 7.25 -2.08 10.46
N ASP A 179 6.13 -1.69 11.09
CA ASP A 179 6.00 -0.42 11.79
C ASP A 179 5.21 -0.60 13.10
N ARG A 180 5.61 0.16 14.11
CA ARG A 180 4.94 0.22 15.40
C ARG A 180 4.76 1.69 15.79
N PHE A 181 3.52 2.15 15.75
CA PHE A 181 3.17 3.50 16.13
C PHE A 181 2.50 3.54 17.50
N GLU A 182 3.02 4.39 18.40
CA GLU A 182 2.40 4.64 19.70
C GLU A 182 1.56 5.92 19.67
N GLY A 183 0.26 5.77 19.44
CA GLY A 183 -0.70 6.87 19.53
C GLY A 183 -1.04 7.24 20.98
N GLU A 184 -1.88 8.27 21.17
CA GLU A 184 -2.31 8.66 22.53
C GLU A 184 -3.20 7.59 23.18
N LYS A 185 -4.10 6.97 22.41
CA LYS A 185 -5.12 6.04 22.91
C LYS A 185 -4.86 4.58 22.59
N GLU A 186 -4.03 4.31 21.58
CA GLU A 186 -3.78 2.95 21.09
C GLU A 186 -2.32 2.78 20.65
N VAL A 187 -1.92 1.52 20.50
CA VAL A 187 -0.69 1.12 19.83
C VAL A 187 -1.08 0.44 18.53
N LEU A 188 -0.56 0.91 17.40
CA LEU A 188 -0.78 0.33 16.08
C LEU A 188 0.42 -0.53 15.69
N LEU A 189 0.16 -1.78 15.27
CA LEU A 189 1.14 -2.65 14.64
C LEU A 189 0.79 -2.79 13.16
N THR A 190 1.73 -2.52 12.27
CA THR A 190 1.54 -2.65 10.81
C THR A 190 2.36 -3.83 10.29
N TYR A 191 1.69 -4.75 9.60
CA TYR A 191 2.29 -5.86 8.87
C TYR A 191 2.08 -5.63 7.37
N GLU A 192 3.14 -5.70 6.58
CA GLU A 192 3.10 -5.50 5.12
C GLU A 192 3.50 -6.79 4.40
N TYR A 193 2.81 -7.09 3.30
CA TYR A 193 3.00 -8.28 2.49
C TYR A 193 3.17 -7.91 1.01
N GLY A 194 3.98 -6.88 0.76
CA GLY A 194 4.18 -6.25 -0.55
C GLY A 194 3.29 -5.03 -0.78
N MET A 195 3.37 -4.49 -2.00
CA MET A 195 2.59 -3.28 -2.36
C MET A 195 1.09 -3.51 -2.23
N TYR A 196 0.41 -2.52 -1.63
CA TYR A 196 -1.04 -2.49 -1.47
C TYR A 196 -1.64 -3.70 -0.71
N ARG A 197 -0.80 -4.39 0.08
CA ARG A 197 -1.15 -5.58 0.86
C ARG A 197 -0.66 -5.42 2.29
N SER A 198 -1.58 -5.14 3.22
CA SER A 198 -1.22 -4.84 4.60
C SER A 198 -2.30 -5.23 5.59
N VAL A 199 -1.89 -5.43 6.84
CA VAL A 199 -2.78 -5.55 7.99
C VAL A 199 -2.26 -4.65 9.09
N GLN A 200 -3.09 -3.72 9.57
CA GLN A 200 -2.83 -2.91 10.74
C GLN A 200 -3.75 -3.34 11.88
N LEU A 201 -3.16 -3.57 13.05
CA LEU A 201 -3.84 -3.99 14.27
C LEU A 201 -3.68 -2.91 15.34
N GLY A 202 -4.79 -2.40 15.87
CA GLY A 202 -4.80 -1.37 16.90
C GLY A 202 -5.20 -1.91 18.27
N PHE A 203 -4.33 -1.73 19.25
CA PHE A 203 -4.50 -2.20 20.63
C PHE A 203 -4.76 -1.02 21.55
N ALA A 204 -5.90 -1.02 22.24
CA ALA A 204 -6.25 0.06 23.16
C ALA A 204 -5.25 0.12 24.33
N LYS A 205 -4.73 1.29 24.67
CA LYS A 205 -3.67 1.44 25.69
C LYS A 205 -4.14 1.19 27.12
N ASP A 206 -5.42 1.41 27.39
CA ASP A 206 -6.03 1.23 28.71
C ASP A 206 -6.25 -0.25 29.07
N THR A 207 -6.59 -1.07 28.08
CA THR A 207 -6.88 -2.51 28.26
C THR A 207 -5.77 -3.41 27.74
N GLY A 208 -4.98 -2.96 26.77
CA GLY A 208 -4.00 -3.78 26.04
C GLY A 208 -4.62 -4.72 25.00
N ILE A 209 -5.93 -4.60 24.75
CA ILE A 209 -6.72 -5.51 23.91
C ILE A 209 -6.84 -4.96 22.49
N LEU A 210 -6.82 -5.87 21.50
CA LEU A 210 -7.07 -5.58 20.09
C LEU A 210 -8.47 -4.98 19.92
N ALA A 211 -8.53 -3.71 19.51
CA ALA A 211 -9.77 -2.96 19.33
C ALA A 211 -10.03 -2.60 17.86
N ARG A 212 -8.98 -2.56 17.03
CA ARG A 212 -9.07 -2.17 15.62
C ARG A 212 -8.35 -3.15 14.71
N MET A 213 -8.93 -3.41 13.55
CA MET A 213 -8.30 -4.11 12.44
C MET A 213 -8.54 -3.33 11.15
N ASP A 214 -7.48 -3.10 10.38
CA ASP A 214 -7.53 -2.58 9.02
C ASP A 214 -6.76 -3.54 8.12
N MET A 215 -7.46 -4.29 7.27
CA MET A 215 -6.89 -5.30 6.38
C MET A 215 -7.13 -4.89 4.94
N LYS A 216 -6.08 -4.90 4.12
CA LYS A 216 -6.13 -4.51 2.71
C LYS A 216 -5.35 -5.49 1.83
N ASN A 217 -5.99 -5.97 0.77
CA ASN A 217 -5.38 -6.81 -0.26
C ASN A 217 -5.88 -6.39 -1.66
N MET A 218 -5.18 -5.44 -2.28
CA MET A 218 -5.54 -4.88 -3.60
C MET A 218 -4.93 -5.67 -4.77
N ARG A 219 -5.06 -7.00 -4.75
CA ARG A 219 -4.46 -7.86 -5.78
C ARG A 219 -5.49 -8.30 -6.82
N ASN A 220 -5.21 -8.16 -8.10
CA ASN A 220 -6.07 -8.75 -9.13
C ASN A 220 -5.86 -10.28 -9.19
N THR A 221 -6.90 -11.05 -8.90
CA THR A 221 -6.91 -12.52 -9.01
C THR A 221 -7.85 -13.03 -10.11
N GLU A 222 -8.48 -12.16 -10.89
CA GLU A 222 -9.47 -12.53 -11.90
C GLU A 222 -8.82 -13.28 -13.07
N GLY A 223 -9.35 -14.48 -13.39
CA GLY A 223 -9.07 -15.19 -14.64
C GLY A 223 -7.67 -15.82 -14.78
N MET A 224 -6.86 -15.87 -13.73
CA MET A 224 -5.48 -16.33 -13.82
C MET A 224 -5.31 -17.82 -13.48
N ASP A 225 -5.03 -18.66 -14.48
CA ASP A 225 -4.50 -20.01 -14.26
C ASP A 225 -2.96 -19.95 -14.12
N VAL A 226 -2.52 -19.59 -12.92
CA VAL A 226 -1.09 -19.42 -12.57
C VAL A 226 -0.23 -20.66 -12.89
N ALA A 227 -0.80 -21.87 -12.89
CA ALA A 227 -0.03 -23.10 -13.13
C ALA A 227 0.44 -23.27 -14.58
N SER A 228 -0.15 -22.52 -15.52
CA SER A 228 0.10 -22.62 -16.95
C SER A 228 1.03 -21.53 -17.52
N VAL A 229 1.39 -20.53 -16.69
CA VAL A 229 2.12 -19.34 -17.12
C VAL A 229 3.60 -19.68 -17.38
N SER A 230 4.11 -19.28 -18.55
CA SER A 230 5.51 -19.48 -18.92
C SER A 230 6.44 -18.50 -18.18
N SER A 231 7.55 -19.02 -17.68
CA SER A 231 8.66 -18.23 -17.11
C SER A 231 9.83 -18.03 -18.09
N ASN A 232 9.72 -18.50 -19.34
CA ASN A 232 10.74 -18.24 -20.34
C ASN A 232 10.78 -16.75 -20.69
N PRO A 233 11.97 -16.15 -20.92
CA PRO A 233 12.09 -14.76 -21.34
C PRO A 233 11.23 -14.45 -22.57
N THR A 234 10.36 -13.45 -22.47
CA THR A 234 9.51 -13.01 -23.59
C THR A 234 10.34 -12.25 -24.64
N GLU A 235 9.74 -11.97 -25.80
CA GLU A 235 10.41 -11.23 -26.88
C GLU A 235 10.74 -9.79 -26.43
N GLU A 236 9.84 -9.16 -25.69
CA GLU A 236 10.01 -7.81 -25.14
C GLU A 236 11.25 -7.75 -24.22
N VAL A 237 11.38 -8.73 -23.32
CA VAL A 237 12.54 -8.82 -22.40
C VAL A 237 13.84 -9.02 -23.19
N GLN A 238 13.82 -9.82 -24.25
CA GLN A 238 15.00 -10.08 -25.09
C GLN A 238 15.42 -8.87 -25.92
N ASN A 239 14.45 -8.03 -26.32
CA ASN A 239 14.68 -6.83 -27.10
C ASN A 239 15.15 -5.63 -26.25
N TYR A 240 14.93 -5.68 -24.93
CA TYR A 240 15.39 -4.63 -24.03
C TYR A 240 16.92 -4.53 -24.00
N THR A 241 17.43 -3.31 -24.19
CA THR A 241 18.86 -2.99 -24.08
C THR A 241 19.05 -1.94 -23.00
N ALA A 242 19.76 -2.30 -21.93
CA ALA A 242 20.09 -1.37 -20.87
C ALA A 242 20.98 -0.22 -21.40
N PRO A 243 20.76 1.03 -20.96
CA PRO A 243 21.58 2.16 -21.35
C PRO A 243 23.03 2.03 -20.82
N GLU A 244 24.00 2.54 -21.58
CA GLU A 244 25.43 2.53 -21.20
C GLU A 244 25.84 3.73 -20.34
N GLY A 245 24.93 4.69 -20.13
CA GLY A 245 25.18 5.94 -19.40
C GLY A 245 23.89 6.71 -19.11
N PRO A 246 24.00 7.93 -18.55
CA PRO A 246 22.83 8.75 -18.21
C PRO A 246 22.08 9.21 -19.46
N GLY A 247 20.77 9.48 -19.31
CA GLY A 247 19.96 10.13 -20.34
C GLY A 247 20.32 11.61 -20.48
N ASP A 248 19.97 12.17 -21.64
CA ASP A 248 20.21 13.58 -21.96
C ASP A 248 19.07 14.46 -21.41
N VAL A 249 17.83 13.96 -21.45
CA VAL A 249 16.61 14.65 -20.99
C VAL A 249 15.72 13.75 -20.15
N LEU A 250 14.81 14.33 -19.35
CA LEU A 250 13.89 13.57 -18.49
C LEU A 250 12.99 12.60 -19.29
N GLY A 251 12.61 13.00 -20.50
CA GLY A 251 11.81 12.18 -21.43
C GLY A 251 12.53 10.92 -21.95
N ASP A 252 13.84 10.76 -21.71
CA ASP A 252 14.54 9.51 -22.03
C ASP A 252 14.25 8.41 -21.01
N PHE A 253 13.76 8.78 -19.81
CA PHE A 253 13.48 7.90 -18.67
C PHE A 253 14.66 7.01 -18.26
N VAL A 254 15.88 7.52 -18.47
CA VAL A 254 17.11 6.84 -18.03
C VAL A 254 17.45 7.24 -16.60
N VAL A 255 17.63 6.24 -15.75
CA VAL A 255 17.88 6.39 -14.32
C VAL A 255 19.13 5.59 -13.95
N GLU A 256 20.07 6.22 -13.24
CA GLU A 256 21.09 5.48 -12.48
C GLU A 256 20.47 5.08 -11.14
N TYR A 257 20.30 3.78 -10.89
CA TYR A 257 19.71 3.24 -9.69
C TYR A 257 20.63 2.16 -9.10
N ASP A 258 21.04 2.34 -7.83
CA ASP A 258 22.04 1.48 -7.19
C ASP A 258 23.32 1.29 -8.04
N GLY A 259 23.76 2.37 -8.69
CA GLY A 259 24.96 2.41 -9.53
C GLY A 259 24.86 1.63 -10.85
N GLN A 260 23.66 1.27 -11.29
CA GLN A 260 23.38 0.67 -12.60
C GLN A 260 22.41 1.56 -13.38
N PHE A 261 22.54 1.58 -14.71
CA PHE A 261 21.63 2.36 -15.56
C PHE A 261 20.47 1.51 -16.06
N TYR A 262 19.27 2.10 -16.00
CA TYR A 262 18.02 1.53 -16.50
C TYR A 262 17.31 2.58 -17.34
N GLN A 263 16.73 2.18 -18.47
CA GLN A 263 15.72 2.96 -19.16
C GLN A 263 14.35 2.41 -18.76
N LEU A 264 13.47 3.22 -18.18
CA LEU A 264 12.11 2.79 -17.85
C LEU A 264 11.19 2.89 -19.07
N PRO A 265 10.25 1.94 -19.22
CA PRO A 265 10.06 0.76 -18.37
C PRO A 265 11.18 -0.29 -18.57
N ALA A 266 11.58 -0.98 -17.50
CA ALA A 266 12.72 -1.90 -17.51
C ALA A 266 12.33 -3.32 -17.02
N PRO A 267 12.76 -4.42 -17.67
CA PRO A 267 12.39 -5.76 -17.25
C PRO A 267 12.87 -6.09 -15.83
N VAL A 268 12.03 -6.75 -15.03
CA VAL A 268 12.40 -7.26 -13.70
C VAL A 268 13.66 -8.14 -13.78
N ALA A 269 13.78 -8.99 -14.80
CA ALA A 269 14.96 -9.82 -15.04
C ALA A 269 16.28 -9.02 -15.15
N VAL A 270 16.25 -7.75 -15.57
CA VAL A 270 17.44 -6.88 -15.62
C VAL A 270 17.85 -6.45 -14.20
N PHE A 271 16.88 -6.19 -13.31
CA PHE A 271 17.18 -5.95 -11.90
C PHE A 271 17.76 -7.20 -11.24
N GLU A 272 17.19 -8.38 -11.52
CA GLU A 272 17.72 -9.66 -11.01
C GLU A 272 19.17 -9.89 -11.47
N LYS A 273 19.47 -9.63 -12.75
CA LYS A 273 20.84 -9.68 -13.29
C LYS A 273 21.80 -8.70 -12.60
N ASN A 274 21.28 -7.56 -12.15
CA ASN A 274 22.02 -6.54 -11.41
C ASN A 274 22.06 -6.82 -9.88
N GLY A 275 21.67 -8.02 -9.45
CA GLY A 275 21.86 -8.52 -8.09
C GLY A 275 20.70 -8.24 -7.13
N TRP A 276 19.57 -7.77 -7.63
CA TRP A 276 18.31 -7.81 -6.89
C TRP A 276 17.76 -9.23 -6.85
N VAL A 277 16.99 -9.57 -5.83
CA VAL A 277 16.37 -10.89 -5.65
C VAL A 277 14.86 -10.73 -5.56
N LEU A 278 14.12 -11.48 -6.35
CA LEU A 278 12.66 -11.51 -6.28
C LEU A 278 12.17 -12.06 -4.94
N ASN A 279 11.35 -11.28 -4.23
CA ASN A 279 10.58 -11.76 -3.10
C ASN A 279 9.24 -12.29 -3.62
N GLU A 280 9.16 -13.60 -3.85
CA GLU A 280 7.97 -14.25 -4.42
C GLU A 280 6.72 -14.11 -3.53
N ALA A 281 6.88 -14.01 -2.20
CA ALA A 281 5.75 -13.91 -1.28
C ALA A 281 5.07 -12.53 -1.30
N GLU A 282 5.87 -11.50 -1.56
CA GLU A 282 5.46 -10.08 -1.61
C GLU A 282 5.31 -9.56 -3.04
N SER A 283 5.37 -10.45 -4.04
CA SER A 283 5.20 -10.11 -5.45
C SER A 283 3.98 -10.82 -6.04
N ASP A 284 3.47 -10.26 -7.13
CA ASP A 284 2.61 -11.04 -8.01
C ASP A 284 3.39 -12.21 -8.60
N TYR A 285 2.75 -13.37 -8.66
CA TYR A 285 3.35 -14.53 -9.33
C TYR A 285 3.36 -14.34 -10.86
N ALA A 286 2.24 -13.89 -11.41
CA ALA A 286 2.05 -13.65 -12.83
C ALA A 286 1.19 -12.41 -13.05
N VAL A 287 1.30 -11.84 -14.25
CA VAL A 287 0.56 -10.65 -14.68
C VAL A 287 -0.04 -10.92 -16.05
N MET A 288 -1.33 -10.62 -16.20
CA MET A 288 -2.04 -10.78 -17.48
C MET A 288 -1.54 -9.78 -18.52
N TYR A 289 -1.70 -10.10 -19.81
CA TYR A 289 -1.27 -9.22 -20.91
C TYR A 289 -1.91 -7.82 -20.78
N GLY A 290 -1.12 -6.77 -21.00
CA GLY A 290 -1.54 -5.38 -20.91
C GLY A 290 -2.04 -4.93 -19.54
N LYS A 291 -1.75 -5.69 -18.47
CA LYS A 291 -2.15 -5.34 -17.09
C LYS A 291 -0.95 -4.94 -16.25
N TYR A 292 -1.25 -4.20 -15.19
CA TYR A 292 -0.31 -3.92 -14.13
C TYR A 292 -0.28 -5.03 -13.08
N GLY A 293 0.88 -5.17 -12.44
CA GLY A 293 1.09 -5.98 -11.24
C GLY A 293 2.08 -5.29 -10.31
N CYS A 294 2.41 -5.97 -9.22
CA CYS A 294 3.36 -5.50 -8.22
C CYS A 294 4.53 -6.48 -8.06
N VAL A 295 5.72 -5.93 -7.87
CA VAL A 295 6.93 -6.71 -7.58
C VAL A 295 7.63 -6.13 -6.36
N THR A 296 8.15 -7.02 -5.53
CA THR A 296 9.06 -6.70 -4.44
C THR A 296 10.41 -7.34 -4.73
N LEU A 297 11.45 -6.50 -4.82
CA LEU A 297 12.83 -6.89 -5.06
C LEU A 297 13.69 -6.55 -3.85
N GLU A 298 14.63 -7.42 -3.51
CA GLU A 298 15.51 -7.25 -2.35
C GLU A 298 16.98 -7.23 -2.73
N LYS A 299 17.73 -6.29 -2.13
CA LYS A 299 19.18 -6.24 -2.25
C LYS A 299 19.81 -5.63 -1.00
N ASN A 300 20.77 -6.33 -0.40
CA ASN A 300 21.51 -5.85 0.78
C ASN A 300 20.61 -5.41 1.97
N GLY A 301 19.44 -6.04 2.14
CA GLY A 301 18.47 -5.69 3.18
C GLY A 301 17.59 -4.48 2.85
N VAL A 302 17.67 -3.94 1.64
CA VAL A 302 16.77 -2.92 1.10
C VAL A 302 15.71 -3.58 0.22
N LYS A 303 14.46 -3.12 0.35
CA LYS A 303 13.34 -3.50 -0.51
C LYS A 303 13.06 -2.41 -1.54
N LEU A 304 12.93 -2.82 -2.80
CA LEU A 304 12.36 -2.04 -3.90
C LEU A 304 10.96 -2.57 -4.15
N TYR A 305 9.98 -1.72 -3.88
CA TYR A 305 8.59 -1.92 -4.26
C TYR A 305 8.32 -1.23 -5.59
N ALA A 306 7.86 -1.97 -6.59
CA ALA A 306 7.60 -1.42 -7.91
C ALA A 306 6.28 -1.92 -8.50
N VAL A 307 5.63 -1.03 -9.25
CA VAL A 307 4.59 -1.40 -10.20
C VAL A 307 5.26 -1.92 -11.46
N VAL A 308 4.74 -3.02 -11.98
CA VAL A 308 5.18 -3.62 -13.24
C VAL A 308 4.03 -3.67 -14.24
N ASN A 309 4.34 -3.68 -15.53
CA ASN A 309 3.39 -3.94 -16.60
C ASN A 309 3.85 -5.15 -17.43
N ASN A 310 2.88 -5.95 -17.90
CA ASN A 310 3.14 -6.97 -18.91
C ASN A 310 2.81 -6.44 -20.32
N TYR A 311 3.84 -6.01 -21.04
CA TYR A 311 3.73 -5.52 -22.43
C TYR A 311 3.59 -6.62 -23.49
N GLY A 312 3.62 -7.90 -23.11
CA GLY A 312 3.44 -9.01 -24.04
C GLY A 312 1.97 -9.26 -24.42
N GLU A 313 1.75 -10.28 -25.26
CA GLU A 313 0.41 -10.69 -25.73
C GLU A 313 -0.25 -11.79 -24.88
N GLU A 314 0.51 -12.42 -23.97
CA GLU A 314 0.06 -13.52 -23.11
C GLU A 314 0.37 -13.21 -21.63
N ALA A 315 -0.31 -13.90 -20.71
CA ALA A 315 0.06 -13.86 -19.30
C ALA A 315 1.48 -14.39 -19.10
N THR A 316 2.25 -13.74 -18.22
CA THR A 316 3.66 -14.08 -17.99
C THR A 316 4.02 -13.96 -16.51
N THR A 317 5.08 -14.61 -16.07
CA THR A 317 5.59 -14.47 -14.70
C THR A 317 6.14 -13.07 -14.47
N VAL A 318 6.09 -12.57 -13.23
CA VAL A 318 6.52 -11.20 -12.89
C VAL A 318 7.96 -10.87 -13.32
N SER A 319 8.88 -11.84 -13.36
CA SER A 319 10.25 -11.65 -13.87
C SER A 319 10.32 -11.20 -15.33
N ASN A 320 9.28 -11.50 -16.12
CA ASN A 320 9.15 -11.07 -17.51
C ASN A 320 8.37 -9.76 -17.68
N CYS A 321 7.84 -9.21 -16.59
CA CYS A 321 7.18 -7.91 -16.59
C CYS A 321 8.20 -6.80 -16.43
N PHE A 322 7.76 -5.57 -16.66
CA PHE A 322 8.61 -4.40 -16.73
C PHE A 322 8.26 -3.41 -15.63
N VAL A 323 9.24 -3.07 -14.81
CA VAL A 323 9.15 -2.01 -13.80
C VAL A 323 8.86 -0.68 -14.50
N THR A 324 7.74 -0.05 -14.17
CA THR A 324 7.32 1.24 -14.72
C THR A 324 7.67 2.40 -13.79
N THR A 325 7.94 2.11 -12.52
CA THR A 325 8.20 3.11 -11.48
C THR A 325 9.46 2.78 -10.70
N LEU A 326 10.36 3.76 -10.57
CA LEU A 326 11.45 3.72 -9.60
C LEU A 326 11.37 4.90 -8.64
N TYR A 327 11.71 4.62 -7.39
CA TYR A 327 11.78 5.61 -6.33
C TYR A 327 13.05 5.41 -5.51
N GLY A 328 13.70 6.51 -5.17
CA GLY A 328 14.81 6.56 -4.23
C GLY A 328 14.68 7.77 -3.32
N ASP A 329 14.99 7.60 -2.04
CA ASP A 329 14.87 8.64 -1.03
C ASP A 329 15.84 8.46 0.14
N LEU A 330 16.00 9.47 0.99
CA LEU A 330 16.96 9.48 2.10
C LEU A 330 16.47 8.80 3.39
N ASP A 331 15.20 8.46 3.49
CA ASP A 331 14.50 8.16 4.75
C ASP A 331 14.03 6.70 4.82
N THR A 332 13.40 6.20 3.76
CA THR A 332 12.75 4.89 3.64
C THR A 332 13.56 3.94 2.77
N THR A 333 13.65 4.19 1.46
CA THR A 333 14.31 3.27 0.52
C THR A 333 15.83 3.32 0.65
N LYS A 334 16.40 4.52 0.82
CA LYS A 334 17.86 4.75 0.94
C LYS A 334 18.67 4.19 -0.23
N VAL A 335 18.03 4.09 -1.41
CA VAL A 335 18.71 3.70 -2.65
C VAL A 335 19.15 4.95 -3.40
N PRO A 336 20.45 5.07 -3.75
CA PRO A 336 20.91 6.14 -4.60
C PRO A 336 20.19 6.12 -5.96
N ILE A 337 19.74 7.29 -6.37
CA ILE A 337 19.06 7.51 -7.64
C ILE A 337 19.59 8.79 -8.29
N VAL A 338 19.86 8.74 -9.59
CA VAL A 338 20.29 9.88 -10.40
C VAL A 338 19.48 9.90 -11.70
N ILE A 339 18.92 11.06 -12.04
CA ILE A 339 18.16 11.29 -13.27
C ILE A 339 18.92 12.24 -14.21
N ALA A 340 18.32 12.53 -15.38
CA ALA A 340 18.90 13.45 -16.37
C ALA A 340 19.35 14.79 -15.74
N GLY A 341 20.43 15.35 -16.27
CA GLY A 341 21.08 16.55 -15.70
C GLY A 341 21.93 16.27 -14.44
N GLY A 342 21.99 15.04 -13.95
CA GLY A 342 22.76 14.68 -12.75
C GLY A 342 22.06 15.05 -11.44
N ILE A 343 20.74 15.27 -11.49
CA ILE A 343 19.92 15.54 -10.31
C ILE A 343 19.89 14.27 -9.44
N THR A 344 20.20 14.42 -8.15
CA THR A 344 20.33 13.30 -7.21
C THR A 344 19.97 13.71 -5.78
N LEU A 345 19.83 12.71 -4.91
CA LEU A 345 19.51 12.90 -3.50
C LEU A 345 20.60 13.71 -2.76
N GLY A 346 20.16 14.56 -1.84
CA GLY A 346 21.03 15.43 -1.04
C GLY A 346 21.55 16.67 -1.77
N MET A 347 21.17 16.89 -3.03
CA MET A 347 21.49 18.11 -3.77
C MET A 347 20.71 19.31 -3.19
N PRO A 348 21.31 20.52 -3.10
CA PRO A 348 20.59 21.75 -2.77
C PRO A 348 19.46 22.05 -3.77
N GLU A 349 18.34 22.56 -3.27
CA GLU A 349 17.18 22.94 -4.10
C GLU A 349 17.56 23.91 -5.24
N ASP A 350 18.38 24.92 -4.94
CA ASP A 350 18.85 25.89 -5.94
C ASP A 350 19.68 25.23 -7.05
N ASP A 351 20.50 24.22 -6.71
CA ASP A 351 21.30 23.46 -7.67
C ASP A 351 20.42 22.56 -8.53
N PHE A 352 19.42 21.91 -7.91
CA PHE A 352 18.40 21.14 -8.64
C PHE A 352 17.66 22.02 -9.65
N LEU A 353 17.12 23.17 -9.21
CA LEU A 353 16.38 24.08 -10.08
C LEU A 353 17.25 24.64 -11.21
N ALA A 354 18.54 24.86 -10.96
CA ALA A 354 19.48 25.27 -12.01
C ALA A 354 19.72 24.17 -13.06
N LEU A 355 19.74 22.89 -12.65
CA LEU A 355 19.89 21.74 -13.54
C LEU A 355 18.60 21.37 -14.27
N ALA A 356 17.46 21.56 -13.62
CA ALA A 356 16.12 21.35 -14.18
C ALA A 356 15.83 22.27 -15.38
N GLY A 357 16.54 23.40 -15.50
CA GLY A 357 16.52 24.26 -16.67
C GLY A 357 15.14 24.88 -16.94
N ASP A 358 14.69 24.81 -18.19
CA ASP A 358 13.44 25.40 -18.67
C ASP A 358 12.27 24.40 -18.69
N ASP A 359 12.44 23.19 -18.13
CA ASP A 359 11.37 22.19 -18.07
C ASP A 359 10.18 22.70 -17.26
N GLU A 360 8.96 22.32 -17.64
CA GLU A 360 7.75 22.72 -16.91
C GLU A 360 7.55 21.82 -15.68
N TRP A 361 7.80 22.39 -14.50
CA TRP A 361 7.60 21.73 -13.21
C TRP A 361 6.41 22.33 -12.47
N GLU A 362 5.47 21.47 -12.07
CA GLU A 362 4.42 21.83 -11.15
C GLU A 362 4.91 21.71 -9.71
N LYS A 363 4.73 22.79 -8.94
CA LYS A 363 5.13 22.86 -7.54
C LYS A 363 3.94 22.63 -6.62
N LYS A 364 4.09 21.73 -5.66
CA LYS A 364 3.15 21.51 -4.55
C LYS A 364 3.90 21.61 -3.22
N GLU A 365 3.37 22.39 -2.29
CA GLU A 365 3.92 22.53 -0.94
C GLU A 365 2.98 21.85 0.06
N ASP A 366 3.56 21.13 1.00
CA ASP A 366 2.87 20.51 2.12
C ASP A 366 3.31 21.22 3.41
N GLU A 367 2.42 22.03 3.99
CA GLU A 367 2.74 22.86 5.16
C GLU A 367 2.98 22.03 6.43
N GLU A 368 2.40 20.83 6.53
CA GLU A 368 2.49 19.98 7.72
C GLU A 368 3.80 19.21 7.77
N THR A 369 4.22 18.67 6.63
CA THR A 369 5.48 17.92 6.48
C THR A 369 6.66 18.81 6.10
N HIS A 370 6.40 20.07 5.73
CA HIS A 370 7.36 21.00 5.15
C HIS A 370 8.02 20.45 3.87
N LEU A 371 7.37 19.55 3.15
CA LEU A 371 7.88 19.02 1.89
C LEU A 371 7.43 19.87 0.72
N VAL A 372 8.31 20.00 -0.27
CA VAL A 372 8.02 20.64 -1.56
C VAL A 372 8.22 19.61 -2.64
N THR A 373 7.17 19.30 -3.40
CA THR A 373 7.23 18.37 -4.54
C THR A 373 7.18 19.15 -5.84
N TYR A 374 8.15 18.88 -6.71
CA TYR A 374 8.20 19.34 -8.08
C TYR A 374 7.87 18.16 -8.99
N THR A 375 6.83 18.27 -9.82
CA THR A 375 6.43 17.23 -10.78
C THR A 375 6.59 17.74 -12.21
N CYS A 376 7.38 17.06 -13.03
CA CYS A 376 7.48 17.31 -14.47
C CYS A 376 6.70 16.23 -15.21
N TYR A 377 5.59 16.60 -15.83
CA TYR A 377 4.78 15.69 -16.65
C TYR A 377 5.32 15.66 -18.08
N LEU A 378 5.52 14.46 -18.60
CA LEU A 378 6.21 14.21 -19.86
C LEU A 378 5.26 13.83 -21.00
N ASN A 379 3.95 13.73 -20.70
CA ASN A 379 2.89 13.48 -21.66
C ASN A 379 1.59 14.25 -21.31
N GLU A 380 0.68 14.40 -22.28
CA GLU A 380 -0.59 15.13 -22.09
C GLU A 380 -1.55 14.42 -21.13
N SER A 381 -1.52 13.09 -21.10
CA SER A 381 -2.30 12.26 -20.18
C SER A 381 -1.80 12.33 -18.73
N ARG A 382 -0.60 12.89 -18.52
CA ARG A 382 0.05 13.11 -17.22
C ARG A 382 0.31 11.82 -16.43
N VAL A 383 0.43 10.70 -17.14
CA VAL A 383 0.73 9.38 -16.54
C VAL A 383 2.23 9.07 -16.52
N ASP A 384 3.02 9.76 -17.35
CA ASP A 384 4.49 9.66 -17.33
C ASP A 384 5.06 10.95 -16.78
N TYR A 385 5.91 10.82 -15.76
CA TYR A 385 6.41 11.99 -15.04
C TYR A 385 7.67 11.67 -14.23
N THR A 386 8.38 12.74 -13.87
CA THR A 386 9.42 12.71 -12.85
C THR A 386 9.02 13.63 -11.69
N GLU A 387 9.17 13.15 -10.46
CA GLU A 387 8.98 13.93 -9.24
C GLU A 387 10.29 14.09 -8.49
N VAL A 388 10.54 15.31 -8.00
CA VAL A 388 11.63 15.63 -7.08
C VAL A 388 11.02 16.23 -5.83
N THR A 389 11.22 15.56 -4.69
CA THR A 389 10.76 16.01 -3.37
C THR A 389 11.92 16.65 -2.62
N VAL A 390 11.71 17.87 -2.14
CA VAL A 390 12.67 18.69 -1.40
C VAL A 390 12.18 18.88 0.03
N ASP A 391 13.11 18.82 0.99
CA ASP A 391 12.88 19.29 2.35
C ASP A 391 12.81 20.81 2.36
N GLY A 392 11.64 21.38 2.64
CA GLY A 392 11.45 22.84 2.66
C GLY A 392 12.14 23.54 3.84
N LEU A 393 12.61 22.82 4.86
CA LEU A 393 13.39 23.40 5.96
C LEU A 393 14.90 23.36 5.68
N LEU A 394 15.38 22.28 5.07
CA LEU A 394 16.80 22.07 4.77
C LEU A 394 17.19 22.54 3.37
N HIS A 395 16.23 22.73 2.48
CA HIS A 395 16.41 23.01 1.04
C HIS A 395 17.29 21.97 0.35
N LEU A 396 17.03 20.69 0.61
CA LEU A 396 17.74 19.55 0.02
C LEU A 396 16.77 18.59 -0.65
N VAL A 397 17.14 18.07 -1.82
CA VAL A 397 16.44 16.96 -2.47
C VAL A 397 16.45 15.73 -1.56
N ARG A 398 15.28 15.28 -1.11
CA ARG A 398 15.12 14.08 -0.26
C ARG A 398 14.61 12.87 -1.00
N GLY A 399 13.88 13.04 -2.10
CA GLY A 399 13.29 11.95 -2.85
C GLY A 399 13.22 12.24 -4.34
N ILE A 400 13.37 11.20 -5.15
CA ILE A 400 13.19 11.24 -6.60
C ILE A 400 12.34 10.04 -7.01
N LYS A 401 11.32 10.29 -7.81
CA LYS A 401 10.45 9.27 -8.41
C LYS A 401 10.42 9.43 -9.93
N VAL A 402 10.55 8.34 -10.66
CA VAL A 402 10.42 8.32 -12.12
C VAL A 402 9.35 7.31 -12.49
N VAL A 403 8.39 7.73 -13.31
CA VAL A 403 7.28 6.91 -13.78
C VAL A 403 7.24 6.98 -15.30
N ASN A 404 7.36 5.82 -15.94
CA ASN A 404 7.09 5.61 -17.35
C ASN A 404 6.21 4.36 -17.49
N ASN A 405 4.95 4.59 -17.86
CA ASN A 405 3.96 3.55 -18.04
C ASN A 405 3.92 3.01 -19.47
N GLU A 406 4.53 3.70 -20.45
CA GLU A 406 4.55 3.41 -21.88
C GLU A 406 3.19 2.93 -22.42
N ASP A 407 2.42 3.82 -23.08
CA ASP A 407 1.10 3.44 -23.58
C ASP A 407 1.17 2.22 -24.52
N VAL A 408 0.50 1.13 -24.12
CA VAL A 408 0.10 0.10 -25.07
C VAL A 408 -1.05 0.69 -25.87
N GLU A 409 -0.83 1.09 -27.12
CA GLU A 409 -1.95 1.31 -28.04
C GLU A 409 -2.77 0.02 -28.06
N LEU A 410 -3.91 0.02 -27.36
CA LEU A 410 -4.85 -1.10 -27.36
C LEU A 410 -5.29 -1.33 -28.81
N ALA A 411 -4.70 -2.34 -29.46
CA ALA A 411 -5.07 -2.72 -30.81
C ALA A 411 -6.54 -3.18 -30.81
N GLY A 412 -7.47 -2.28 -31.16
CA GLY A 412 -8.87 -2.66 -31.12
C GLY A 412 -9.96 -1.62 -31.37
N GLU A 413 -9.69 -0.42 -31.89
CA GLU A 413 -10.74 0.33 -32.60
C GLU A 413 -10.52 0.17 -34.10
N THR A 414 -11.05 -0.91 -34.67
CA THR A 414 -11.32 -0.91 -36.10
C THR A 414 -12.38 0.15 -36.34
N ASP A 415 -11.94 1.32 -36.81
CA ASP A 415 -12.76 2.24 -37.58
C ASP A 415 -13.48 1.42 -38.66
N SER A 416 -14.76 1.12 -38.43
CA SER A 416 -15.62 0.63 -39.49
C SER A 416 -15.86 1.81 -40.43
N GLU A 417 -14.95 1.97 -41.39
CA GLU A 417 -15.12 2.83 -42.55
C GLU A 417 -16.53 2.62 -43.12
N THR A 418 -17.19 3.75 -43.31
CA THR A 418 -18.49 3.90 -43.96
C THR A 418 -18.48 3.23 -45.34
N GLY A 419 -18.96 1.99 -45.38
CA GLY A 419 -19.32 1.31 -46.61
C GLY A 419 -20.54 1.95 -47.25
N ASN A 420 -20.30 2.93 -48.12
CA ASN A 420 -21.25 3.37 -49.13
C ASN A 420 -21.83 2.17 -49.88
N ILE A 421 -23.14 2.03 -49.89
CA ILE A 421 -23.85 1.23 -50.90
C ILE A 421 -24.91 2.11 -51.53
N SER A 422 -24.78 2.22 -52.85
CA SER A 422 -25.53 2.96 -53.86
C SER A 422 -27.05 2.89 -53.77
#